data_AF-A0A7C4NT66-F1
#
_entry.id   AF-A0A7C4NT66-F1
#
_cell.length_a   1.000
_cell.length_b   1.000
_cell.length_c   1.000
_cell.angle_alpha   90.00
_cell.angle_beta   90.00
_cell.angle_gamma   90.00
#
_symmetry.space_group_name_H-M   'P 1'
#
loop_
_entity.id
_entity.type
_entity.pdbx_description
1 polymer ?
#
loop_
_entity_poly.entity_id
_entity_poly.type
_entity_poly.pdbx_seq_one_letter_code
_entity_poly.pdbx_strand_id
1 'polypeptide(L)'
;MTLLGTFILPLTSYLCFRILNKNSIPEIAGILSLFFLFLEQYTIYGGNIPSTLAGEFSYSFSFSLFWLFIALMKKGTEENRHLILNTLLLSLMILSHPIPVMVSLVVMPFFLFLNFKKNLFYIIKVYVLAFIFTSWWSFPFLFYLDYSSPMVWKKFIRVSDIFPLSLVPLKIFALVSAVYGFLKRDKSIMLLLFIGVINLFFYLLLDNSKIWNTRFLPFFTMSCILMSAYFIGIILKNMKYNFFFLLLIAIGSILFINSKLKFIPFWIKWNYEGFERKQAWGEAKALFDYLRILPFGRVMWEYTPEYGKFGTPRVLELIPMFSGKPTVEGLLIESALSAPFHFIIQAETTFTPTTPNFGFRYPSFNMKKAVEHMRFMGIRYFIAYTDEVKKEANKVLPKIGNVGSFSIYEIPQVKLIEPLSDFQVQKKTHNWKIQAFEWFLKGELKKPIIFSEFSEIDMKKPNNKAIRCQLIKFDNKEILFYTEGIGIPHIVKVSYFPKWKVKGGKGPYLTTPSFMVIIPEKEFVTLIWK
;
A
#
# COMPACT_ATOMS: atom_id res chain seq x y z
N MET A 1 -16.49 2.34 -6.74
CA MET A 1 -15.32 3.24 -6.67
C MET A 1 -14.04 2.63 -7.24
N THR A 2 -13.70 1.37 -6.94
CA THR A 2 -12.42 0.71 -7.34
C THR A 2 -12.12 0.74 -8.84
N LEU A 3 -13.13 0.63 -9.71
CA LEU A 3 -12.96 0.64 -11.18
C LEU A 3 -12.99 2.04 -11.81
N LEU A 4 -13.21 3.10 -11.02
CA LEU A 4 -13.41 4.45 -11.58
C LEU A 4 -12.20 4.89 -12.40
N GLY A 5 -10.98 4.68 -11.90
CA GLY A 5 -9.75 4.97 -12.63
C GLY A 5 -9.64 4.24 -13.96
N THR A 6 -10.00 2.95 -13.97
CA THR A 6 -10.03 2.11 -15.17
C THR A 6 -11.00 2.65 -16.21
N PHE A 7 -12.22 3.00 -15.80
CA PHE A 7 -13.26 3.46 -16.73
C PHE A 7 -13.02 4.87 -17.26
N ILE A 8 -12.40 5.75 -16.47
CA ILE A 8 -12.13 7.12 -16.94
C ILE A 8 -10.84 7.23 -17.76
N LEU A 9 -9.94 6.23 -17.76
CA LEU A 9 -8.68 6.34 -18.51
C LEU A 9 -8.88 6.60 -20.02
N PRO A 10 -9.79 5.91 -20.73
CA PRO A 10 -10.04 6.21 -22.14
C PRO A 10 -10.57 7.62 -22.36
N LEU A 11 -11.44 8.09 -21.45
CA LEU A 11 -11.98 9.46 -21.49
C LEU A 11 -10.90 10.51 -21.23
N THR A 12 -10.05 10.32 -20.22
CA THR A 12 -8.96 11.27 -19.93
C THR A 12 -7.88 11.24 -21.00
N SER A 13 -7.65 10.09 -21.65
CA SER A 13 -6.78 9.96 -22.82
C SER A 13 -7.32 10.74 -24.02
N TYR A 14 -8.62 10.58 -24.32
CA TYR A 14 -9.34 11.35 -25.33
C TYR A 14 -9.23 12.86 -25.05
N LEU A 15 -9.55 13.30 -23.84
CA LEU A 15 -9.52 14.72 -23.46
C LEU A 15 -8.11 15.29 -23.48
N CYS A 16 -7.13 14.56 -22.94
CA CYS A 16 -5.71 14.92 -22.99
C CYS A 16 -5.30 15.20 -24.44
N PHE A 17 -5.59 14.26 -25.33
CA PHE A 17 -5.23 14.38 -26.72
C PHE A 17 -5.96 15.51 -27.45
N ARG A 18 -7.27 15.66 -27.22
CA ARG A 18 -8.07 16.77 -27.77
C ARG A 18 -7.54 18.15 -27.37
N ILE A 19 -7.00 18.26 -26.16
CA ILE A 19 -6.39 19.51 -25.67
C ILE A 19 -5.00 19.72 -26.28
N LEU A 20 -4.18 18.66 -26.38
CA LEU A 20 -2.82 18.73 -26.90
C LEU A 20 -2.77 18.92 -28.43
N ASN A 21 -3.74 18.40 -29.17
CA ASN A 21 -3.83 18.46 -30.62
C ASN A 21 -5.26 18.79 -31.10
N LYS A 22 -5.56 20.09 -31.17
CA LYS A 22 -6.88 20.61 -31.59
C LYS A 22 -7.30 20.19 -33.00
N ASN A 23 -6.35 19.75 -33.83
CA ASN A 23 -6.52 19.57 -35.27
C ASN A 23 -6.49 18.09 -35.69
N SER A 24 -6.89 17.16 -34.82
CA SER A 24 -6.76 15.72 -35.02
C SER A 24 -8.04 14.96 -34.66
N ILE A 25 -8.01 13.61 -34.73
CA ILE A 25 -9.10 12.70 -34.35
C ILE A 25 -8.83 12.14 -32.94
N PRO A 26 -9.32 12.80 -31.87
CA PRO A 26 -8.97 12.43 -30.49
C PRO A 26 -9.50 11.10 -29.99
N GLU A 27 -10.53 10.55 -30.65
CA GLU A 27 -11.12 9.24 -30.36
C GLU A 27 -10.06 8.13 -30.40
N ILE A 28 -9.05 8.27 -31.25
CA ILE A 28 -7.96 7.30 -31.40
C ILE A 28 -7.17 7.12 -30.09
N ALA A 29 -7.00 8.17 -29.29
CA ALA A 29 -6.30 8.08 -28.00
C ALA A 29 -7.10 7.27 -26.97
N GLY A 30 -8.42 7.44 -26.96
CA GLY A 30 -9.32 6.64 -26.13
C GLY A 30 -9.28 5.16 -26.52
N ILE A 31 -9.37 4.86 -27.82
CA ILE A 31 -9.30 3.48 -28.35
C ILE A 31 -7.96 2.83 -28.00
N LEU A 32 -6.84 3.50 -28.30
CA LEU A 32 -5.52 2.90 -28.08
C LEU A 32 -5.16 2.76 -26.59
N SER A 33 -5.75 3.56 -25.70
CA SER A 33 -5.59 3.38 -24.25
C SER A 33 -6.06 2.01 -23.74
N LEU A 34 -6.98 1.34 -24.47
CA LEU A 34 -7.45 0.00 -24.13
C LEU A 34 -6.31 -1.02 -24.15
N PHE A 35 -5.32 -0.86 -25.03
CA PHE A 35 -4.14 -1.73 -25.06
C PHE A 35 -3.34 -1.67 -23.75
N PHE A 36 -3.30 -0.51 -23.09
CA PHE A 36 -2.70 -0.38 -21.78
C PHE A 36 -3.58 -0.97 -20.68
N LEU A 37 -4.89 -0.69 -20.69
CA LEU A 37 -5.82 -1.22 -19.69
C LEU A 37 -5.80 -2.75 -19.62
N PHE A 38 -5.73 -3.41 -20.78
CA PHE A 38 -5.72 -4.86 -20.89
C PHE A 38 -4.31 -5.47 -20.95
N LEU A 39 -3.26 -4.69 -20.62
CA LEU A 39 -1.89 -5.19 -20.60
C LEU A 39 -1.65 -6.13 -19.42
N GLU A 40 -1.82 -7.43 -19.63
CA GLU A 40 -1.67 -8.48 -18.59
C GLU A 40 -0.27 -8.59 -17.98
N GLN A 41 0.76 -8.12 -18.70
CA GLN A 41 2.14 -8.18 -18.25
C GLN A 41 2.41 -7.32 -16.99
N TYR A 42 1.62 -6.25 -16.78
CA TYR A 42 1.73 -5.37 -15.63
C TYR A 42 0.71 -5.79 -14.56
N THR A 43 1.07 -6.73 -13.70
CA THR A 43 0.16 -7.30 -12.71
C THR A 43 -0.05 -6.41 -11.48
N ILE A 44 0.97 -5.65 -11.07
CA ILE A 44 0.96 -4.77 -9.88
C ILE A 44 1.71 -3.44 -10.11
N TYR A 45 1.88 -3.02 -11.37
CA TYR A 45 2.68 -1.82 -11.69
C TYR A 45 1.86 -0.53 -11.51
N GLY A 46 0.54 -0.61 -11.74
CA GLY A 46 -0.42 0.48 -11.61
C GLY A 46 -1.05 0.90 -12.94
N GLY A 47 -2.27 1.46 -12.87
CA GLY A 47 -2.94 2.14 -14.00
C GLY A 47 -3.79 1.24 -14.90
N ASN A 48 -3.52 -0.06 -14.98
CA ASN A 48 -4.24 -1.01 -15.81
C ASN A 48 -5.19 -1.92 -15.01
N ILE A 49 -5.94 -2.80 -15.69
CA ILE A 49 -6.92 -3.69 -15.05
C ILE A 49 -6.25 -4.67 -14.08
N PRO A 50 -5.22 -5.46 -14.45
CA PRO A 50 -4.55 -6.37 -13.52
C PRO A 50 -4.08 -5.67 -12.24
N SER A 51 -3.41 -4.51 -12.35
CA SER A 51 -2.95 -3.78 -11.18
C SER A 51 -4.11 -3.28 -10.31
N THR A 52 -5.19 -2.80 -10.94
CA THR A 52 -6.40 -2.38 -10.22
C THR A 52 -7.00 -3.54 -9.42
N LEU A 53 -7.07 -4.74 -10.02
CA LEU A 53 -7.56 -5.96 -9.35
C LEU A 53 -6.61 -6.44 -8.25
N ALA A 54 -5.33 -6.13 -8.34
CA ALA A 54 -4.34 -6.43 -7.31
C ALA A 54 -4.33 -5.43 -6.13
N GLY A 55 -5.17 -4.40 -6.16
CA GLY A 55 -5.28 -3.40 -5.09
C GLY A 55 -4.81 -1.99 -5.46
N GLU A 56 -4.30 -1.78 -6.67
CA GLU A 56 -3.74 -0.49 -7.12
C GLU A 56 -4.81 0.46 -7.68
N PHE A 57 -6.04 0.39 -7.16
CA PHE A 57 -7.17 1.18 -7.67
C PHE A 57 -7.01 2.69 -7.42
N SER A 58 -6.42 3.10 -6.30
CA SER A 58 -6.14 4.50 -6.00
C SER A 58 -5.06 5.08 -6.92
N TYR A 59 -4.01 4.29 -7.20
CA TYR A 59 -3.02 4.60 -8.24
C TYR A 59 -3.73 4.78 -9.58
N SER A 60 -4.56 3.82 -10.01
CA SER A 60 -5.24 3.87 -11.30
C SER A 60 -6.11 5.11 -11.46
N PHE A 61 -6.82 5.52 -10.41
CA PHE A 61 -7.61 6.75 -10.43
C PHE A 61 -6.74 7.99 -10.62
N SER A 62 -5.69 8.16 -9.80
CA SER A 62 -4.78 9.29 -9.92
C SER A 62 -3.98 9.29 -11.24
N PHE A 63 -3.65 8.11 -11.77
CA PHE A 63 -2.96 7.93 -13.05
C PHE A 63 -3.84 8.39 -14.22
N SER A 64 -5.12 8.08 -14.21
CA SER A 64 -6.05 8.54 -15.25
C SER A 64 -6.22 10.06 -15.22
N LEU A 65 -6.31 10.66 -14.03
CA LEU A 65 -6.40 12.12 -13.88
C LEU A 65 -5.12 12.85 -14.32
N PHE A 66 -3.94 12.23 -14.13
CA PHE A 66 -2.65 12.82 -14.50
C PHE A 66 -2.60 13.25 -15.97
N TRP A 67 -3.11 12.43 -16.90
CA TRP A 67 -3.07 12.76 -18.33
C TRP A 67 -3.90 14.00 -18.67
N LEU A 68 -5.09 14.12 -18.08
CA LEU A 68 -5.93 15.30 -18.22
C LEU A 68 -5.26 16.53 -17.57
N PHE A 69 -4.71 16.37 -16.37
CA PHE A 69 -3.99 17.41 -15.65
C PHE A 69 -2.82 17.96 -16.47
N ILE A 70 -1.97 17.11 -17.03
CA ILE A 70 -0.80 17.53 -17.83
C ILE A 70 -1.22 18.33 -19.07
N ALA A 71 -2.26 17.87 -19.78
CA ALA A 71 -2.75 18.59 -20.96
C ALA A 71 -3.33 19.97 -20.61
N LEU A 72 -4.11 20.05 -19.54
CA LEU A 72 -4.64 21.33 -19.04
C LEU A 72 -3.56 22.21 -18.40
N MET A 73 -2.50 21.63 -17.83
CA MET A 73 -1.33 22.38 -17.37
C MET A 73 -0.60 23.03 -18.53
N LYS A 74 -0.37 22.31 -19.65
CA LYS A 74 0.18 22.90 -20.87
C LYS A 74 -0.66 24.11 -21.31
N LYS A 75 -1.96 23.91 -21.50
CA LYS A 75 -2.88 24.98 -21.91
C LYS A 75 -2.91 26.14 -20.91
N GLY A 76 -2.91 25.84 -19.61
CA GLY A 76 -2.92 26.84 -18.55
C GLY A 76 -1.65 27.68 -18.51
N THR A 77 -0.47 27.09 -18.74
CA THR A 77 0.79 27.83 -18.85
C THR A 77 0.85 28.70 -20.13
N GLU A 78 0.29 28.22 -21.24
CA GLU A 78 0.24 28.96 -22.51
C GLU A 78 -0.76 30.13 -22.46
N GLU A 79 -1.96 29.91 -21.93
CA GLU A 79 -3.09 30.84 -21.98
C GLU A 79 -3.34 31.60 -20.65
N ASN A 80 -2.67 31.24 -19.55
CA ASN A 80 -2.93 31.72 -18.18
C ASN A 80 -4.39 31.50 -17.73
N ARG A 81 -4.98 30.34 -18.08
CA ARG A 81 -6.36 29.92 -17.80
C ARG A 81 -6.41 28.56 -17.11
N HIS A 82 -7.59 28.13 -16.67
CA HIS A 82 -7.83 26.80 -16.06
C HIS A 82 -7.19 26.57 -14.68
N LEU A 83 -6.82 27.64 -13.97
CA LEU A 83 -6.22 27.57 -12.63
C LEU A 83 -7.03 26.68 -11.67
N ILE A 84 -8.32 26.97 -11.51
CA ILE A 84 -9.21 26.24 -10.59
C ILE A 84 -9.28 24.76 -10.96
N LEU A 85 -9.47 24.45 -12.24
CA LEU A 85 -9.58 23.06 -12.70
C LEU A 85 -8.27 22.28 -12.49
N ASN A 86 -7.12 22.87 -12.79
CA ASN A 86 -5.83 22.24 -12.53
C ASN A 86 -5.58 22.02 -11.04
N THR A 87 -5.96 23.00 -10.21
CA THR A 87 -5.90 22.89 -8.76
C THR A 87 -6.78 21.75 -8.23
N LEU A 88 -8.02 21.63 -8.71
CA LEU A 88 -8.93 20.55 -8.31
C LEU A 88 -8.42 19.18 -8.76
N LEU A 89 -7.95 19.05 -10.01
CA LEU A 89 -7.38 17.81 -10.51
C LEU A 89 -6.15 17.38 -9.71
N LEU A 90 -5.23 18.31 -9.44
CA LEU A 90 -4.06 18.02 -8.62
C LEU A 90 -4.45 17.66 -7.18
N SER A 91 -5.45 18.32 -6.60
CA SER A 91 -5.96 18.00 -5.27
C SER A 91 -6.52 16.57 -5.22
N LEU A 92 -7.31 16.17 -6.22
CA LEU A 92 -7.81 14.80 -6.35
C LEU A 92 -6.66 13.80 -6.50
N MET A 93 -5.63 14.11 -7.29
CA MET A 93 -4.43 13.27 -7.41
C MET A 93 -3.71 13.11 -6.06
N ILE A 94 -3.48 14.21 -5.32
CA ILE A 94 -2.85 14.20 -3.98
C ILE A 94 -3.64 13.35 -2.99
N LEU A 95 -4.95 13.47 -2.95
CA LEU A 95 -5.82 12.69 -2.06
C LEU A 95 -5.97 11.22 -2.49
N SER A 96 -5.52 10.88 -3.69
CA SER A 96 -5.66 9.53 -4.25
C SER A 96 -4.37 8.74 -4.19
N HIS A 97 -3.28 9.22 -4.79
CA HIS A 97 -2.02 8.49 -4.84
C HIS A 97 -0.79 9.40 -5.06
N PRO A 98 0.32 9.20 -4.31
CA PRO A 98 1.48 10.08 -4.39
C PRO A 98 2.28 9.95 -5.70
N ILE A 99 2.32 8.78 -6.33
CA ILE A 99 3.19 8.55 -7.51
C ILE A 99 2.85 9.46 -8.69
N PRO A 100 1.59 9.56 -9.17
CA PRO A 100 1.28 10.49 -10.27
C PRO A 100 1.53 11.97 -9.91
N VAL A 101 1.45 12.33 -8.63
CA VAL A 101 1.84 13.68 -8.15
C VAL A 101 3.35 13.88 -8.27
N MET A 102 4.17 12.91 -7.86
CA MET A 102 5.62 12.95 -8.05
C MET A 102 6.00 13.03 -9.53
N VAL A 103 5.32 12.27 -10.39
CA VAL A 103 5.52 12.36 -11.85
C VAL A 103 5.16 13.76 -12.36
N SER A 104 4.10 14.38 -11.84
CA SER A 104 3.75 15.75 -12.23
C SER A 104 4.83 16.78 -11.85
N LEU A 105 5.48 16.59 -10.69
CA LEU A 105 6.56 17.46 -10.20
C LEU A 105 7.81 17.35 -11.09
N VAL A 106 8.23 16.13 -11.44
CA VAL A 106 9.41 15.93 -12.32
C VAL A 106 9.16 16.34 -13.76
N VAL A 107 7.90 16.54 -14.16
CA VAL A 107 7.52 17.06 -15.48
C VAL A 107 7.56 18.60 -15.52
N MET A 108 7.53 19.29 -14.38
CA MET A 108 7.59 20.77 -14.30
C MET A 108 8.72 21.43 -15.09
N PRO A 109 9.97 20.91 -15.09
CA PRO A 109 11.06 21.53 -15.82
C PRO A 109 10.73 21.75 -17.29
N PHE A 110 9.99 20.83 -17.93
CA PHE A 110 9.55 20.98 -19.32
C PHE A 110 8.77 22.28 -19.54
N PHE A 111 7.80 22.59 -18.67
CA PHE A 111 7.03 23.82 -18.77
C PHE A 111 7.89 25.05 -18.49
N LEU A 112 8.80 24.98 -17.52
CA LEU A 112 9.71 26.09 -17.22
C LEU A 112 10.67 26.39 -18.38
N PHE A 113 11.16 25.36 -19.08
CA PHE A 113 11.99 25.52 -20.28
C PHE A 113 11.26 26.21 -21.43
N LEU A 114 9.92 26.06 -21.54
CA LEU A 114 9.15 26.74 -22.58
C LEU A 114 9.03 28.25 -22.36
N ASN A 115 8.81 28.70 -21.12
CA ASN A 115 8.79 30.11 -20.73
C ASN A 115 8.91 30.24 -19.21
N PHE A 116 10.12 30.47 -18.70
CA PHE A 116 10.39 30.42 -17.26
C PHE A 116 9.54 31.39 -16.44
N LYS A 117 9.63 32.70 -16.73
CA LYS A 117 8.97 33.74 -15.92
C LYS A 117 7.45 33.58 -15.89
N LYS A 118 6.82 33.36 -17.07
CA LYS A 118 5.36 33.22 -17.16
C LYS A 118 4.87 31.94 -16.49
N ASN A 119 5.58 30.83 -16.69
CA ASN A 119 5.08 29.52 -16.27
C ASN A 119 5.35 29.27 -14.77
N LEU A 120 6.44 29.82 -14.22
CA LEU A 120 6.78 29.66 -12.80
C LEU A 120 5.64 30.09 -11.88
N PHE A 121 5.12 31.32 -12.06
CA PHE A 121 4.04 31.82 -11.19
C PHE A 121 2.74 31.03 -11.35
N TYR A 122 2.38 30.63 -12.56
CA TYR A 122 1.18 29.83 -12.79
C TYR A 122 1.29 28.45 -12.11
N ILE A 123 2.42 27.77 -12.29
CA ILE A 123 2.70 26.46 -11.69
C ILE A 123 2.69 26.57 -10.17
N ILE A 124 3.38 27.55 -9.58
CA ILE A 124 3.38 27.77 -8.13
C ILE A 124 1.95 27.95 -7.61
N LYS A 125 1.12 28.79 -8.27
CA LYS A 125 -0.28 28.98 -7.86
C LYS A 125 -1.07 27.67 -7.86
N VAL A 126 -0.96 26.85 -8.91
CA VAL A 126 -1.66 25.56 -9.00
C VAL A 126 -1.28 24.65 -7.83
N TYR A 127 0.03 24.47 -7.58
CA TYR A 127 0.53 23.54 -6.57
C TYR A 127 0.29 24.03 -5.14
N VAL A 128 0.48 25.33 -4.87
CA VAL A 128 0.20 25.91 -3.56
C VAL A 128 -1.29 25.83 -3.24
N LEU A 129 -2.18 26.19 -4.17
CA LEU A 129 -3.61 26.09 -3.94
C LEU A 129 -4.06 24.63 -3.74
N ALA A 130 -3.51 23.69 -4.51
CA ALA A 130 -3.82 22.28 -4.32
C ALA A 130 -3.35 21.78 -2.95
N PHE A 131 -2.14 22.16 -2.54
CA PHE A 131 -1.63 21.84 -1.21
C PHE A 131 -2.48 22.45 -0.09
N ILE A 132 -2.95 23.69 -0.24
CA ILE A 132 -3.88 24.32 0.73
C ILE A 132 -5.18 23.52 0.82
N PHE A 133 -5.78 23.12 -0.31
CA PHE A 133 -7.00 22.31 -0.31
C PHE A 133 -6.83 20.93 0.31
N THR A 134 -5.66 20.32 0.17
CA THR A 134 -5.39 18.98 0.73
C THR A 134 -4.71 19.02 2.09
N SER A 135 -4.38 20.21 2.60
CA SER A 135 -3.54 20.43 3.79
C SER A 135 -4.04 19.68 5.03
N TRP A 136 -5.35 19.62 5.22
CA TRP A 136 -6.00 18.89 6.31
C TRP A 136 -5.55 17.42 6.40
N TRP A 137 -5.32 16.76 5.25
CA TRP A 137 -4.84 15.38 5.19
C TRP A 137 -3.33 15.29 5.00
N SER A 138 -2.75 16.18 4.20
CA SER A 138 -1.32 16.16 3.86
C SER A 138 -0.43 16.50 5.06
N PHE A 139 -0.81 17.45 5.91
CA PHE A 139 0.02 17.82 7.07
C PHE A 139 0.13 16.70 8.11
N PRO A 140 -0.96 16.08 8.59
CA PRO A 140 -0.85 14.93 9.50
C PRO A 140 -0.05 13.78 8.89
N PHE A 141 -0.26 13.49 7.60
CA PHE A 141 0.50 12.44 6.91
C PHE A 141 2.01 12.69 6.96
N LEU A 142 2.45 13.91 6.62
CA LEU A 142 3.87 14.26 6.64
C LEU A 142 4.44 14.29 8.07
N PHE A 143 3.69 14.84 9.02
CA PHE A 143 4.12 14.95 10.41
C PHE A 143 4.26 13.58 11.10
N TYR A 144 3.47 12.59 10.68
CA TYR A 144 3.49 11.25 11.25
C TYR A 144 4.20 10.20 10.39
N LEU A 145 4.92 10.61 9.33
CA LEU A 145 5.60 9.69 8.42
C LEU A 145 6.60 8.77 9.14
N ASP A 146 7.25 9.25 10.20
CA ASP A 146 8.20 8.48 11.00
C ASP A 146 7.55 7.33 11.79
N TYR A 147 6.22 7.29 11.87
CA TYR A 147 5.45 6.21 12.50
C TYR A 147 4.94 5.18 11.47
N SER A 148 5.42 5.24 10.23
CA SER A 148 5.18 4.20 9.21
C SER A 148 6.19 3.04 9.34
N SER A 149 5.86 1.88 8.76
CA SER A 149 6.85 0.82 8.59
C SER A 149 7.94 1.28 7.63
N PRO A 150 9.23 1.03 7.94
CA PRO A 150 10.31 1.15 6.96
C PRO A 150 10.08 0.12 5.84
N MET A 151 10.19 0.57 4.60
CA MET A 151 10.12 -0.26 3.40
C MET A 151 11.17 0.23 2.42
N VAL A 152 12.04 -0.67 1.97
CA VAL A 152 13.15 -0.35 1.06
C VAL A 152 13.05 -1.27 -0.15
N TRP A 153 12.48 -0.75 -1.23
CA TRP A 153 12.38 -1.47 -2.49
C TRP A 153 13.73 -1.52 -3.19
N LYS A 154 14.09 -2.73 -3.62
CA LYS A 154 15.20 -2.94 -4.55
C LYS A 154 14.71 -2.75 -5.99
N LYS A 155 15.61 -2.29 -6.83
CA LYS A 155 15.38 -2.11 -8.26
C LYS A 155 15.05 -3.44 -8.93
N PHE A 156 13.97 -3.43 -9.73
CA PHE A 156 13.57 -4.56 -10.56
C PHE A 156 13.44 -4.13 -12.02
N ILE A 157 14.23 -4.74 -12.91
CA ILE A 157 14.21 -4.42 -14.34
C ILE A 157 13.96 -5.69 -15.15
N ARG A 158 13.07 -5.58 -16.13
CA ARG A 158 12.80 -6.61 -17.13
C ARG A 158 12.58 -5.94 -18.48
N VAL A 159 13.44 -6.25 -19.45
CA VAL A 159 13.39 -5.63 -20.78
C VAL A 159 12.07 -5.89 -21.51
N SER A 160 11.50 -7.09 -21.35
CA SER A 160 10.19 -7.42 -21.94
C SER A 160 9.06 -6.56 -21.38
N ASP A 161 9.19 -5.97 -20.18
CA ASP A 161 8.19 -5.05 -19.63
C ASP A 161 8.31 -3.66 -20.28
N ILE A 162 9.50 -3.28 -20.76
CA ILE A 162 9.73 -2.06 -21.55
C ILE A 162 9.18 -2.22 -22.97
N PHE A 163 9.20 -3.42 -23.55
CA PHE A 163 8.64 -3.68 -24.89
C PHE A 163 7.73 -4.91 -24.91
N PRO A 164 6.50 -4.82 -24.34
CA PRO A 164 5.51 -5.88 -24.45
C PRO A 164 5.21 -6.18 -25.91
N LEU A 165 5.24 -7.45 -26.31
CA LEU A 165 5.03 -7.86 -27.70
C LEU A 165 3.71 -7.33 -28.28
N SER A 166 2.65 -7.28 -27.47
CA SER A 166 1.34 -6.74 -27.86
C SER A 166 1.35 -5.23 -28.16
N LEU A 167 2.38 -4.49 -27.72
CA LEU A 167 2.50 -3.04 -27.88
C LEU A 167 3.61 -2.62 -28.84
N VAL A 168 4.42 -3.56 -29.36
CA VAL A 168 5.54 -3.25 -30.26
C VAL A 168 5.09 -2.39 -31.46
N PRO A 169 3.99 -2.69 -32.17
CA PRO A 169 3.53 -1.84 -33.29
C PRO A 169 3.25 -0.39 -32.86
N LEU A 170 2.61 -0.19 -31.70
CA LEU A 170 2.32 1.14 -31.17
C LEU A 170 3.61 1.87 -30.75
N LYS A 171 4.61 1.16 -30.24
CA LYS A 171 5.92 1.73 -29.89
C LYS A 171 6.72 2.17 -31.10
N ILE A 172 6.60 1.46 -32.22
CA ILE A 172 7.18 1.89 -33.50
C ILE A 172 6.53 3.20 -33.96
N PHE A 173 5.20 3.28 -33.94
CA PHE A 173 4.51 4.55 -34.26
C PHE A 173 4.85 5.68 -33.29
N ALA A 174 5.05 5.38 -32.00
CA ALA A 174 5.52 6.35 -31.03
C ALA A 174 6.91 6.89 -31.38
N LEU A 175 7.84 6.04 -31.83
CA LEU A 175 9.16 6.46 -32.28
C LEU A 175 9.07 7.37 -33.51
N VAL A 176 8.25 7.02 -34.49
CA VAL A 176 8.01 7.87 -35.68
C VAL A 176 7.42 9.22 -35.26
N SER A 177 6.46 9.21 -34.34
CA SER A 177 5.87 10.42 -33.75
C SER A 177 6.92 11.28 -33.04
N ALA A 178 7.85 10.67 -32.28
CA ALA A 178 8.95 11.37 -31.63
C ALA A 178 9.83 12.11 -32.65
N VAL A 179 10.26 11.42 -33.71
CA VAL A 179 11.05 12.01 -34.80
C VAL A 179 10.30 13.16 -35.45
N TYR A 180 9.02 12.97 -35.79
CA TYR A 180 8.17 14.03 -36.33
C TYR A 180 8.08 15.23 -35.39
N GLY A 181 7.88 15.01 -34.08
CA GLY A 181 7.81 16.05 -33.07
C GLY A 181 9.09 16.86 -32.93
N PHE A 182 10.26 16.23 -33.04
CA PHE A 182 11.54 16.94 -33.08
C PHE A 182 11.68 17.79 -34.34
N LEU A 183 11.40 17.21 -35.52
CA LEU A 183 11.52 17.89 -36.80
C LEU A 183 10.57 19.09 -36.91
N LYS A 184 9.33 18.96 -36.41
CA LYS A 184 8.31 20.02 -36.42
C LYS A 184 8.32 20.91 -35.18
N ARG A 185 9.19 20.63 -34.20
CA ARG A 185 9.24 21.30 -32.89
C ARG A 185 7.86 21.33 -32.21
N ASP A 186 7.13 20.23 -32.32
CA ASP A 186 5.80 20.10 -31.75
C ASP A 186 5.90 19.91 -30.23
N LYS A 187 5.59 20.98 -29.49
CA LYS A 187 5.65 21.01 -28.02
C LYS A 187 4.75 19.96 -27.36
N SER A 188 3.65 19.56 -27.99
CA SER A 188 2.75 18.53 -27.44
C SER A 188 3.39 17.15 -27.52
N ILE A 189 4.01 16.80 -28.65
CA ILE A 189 4.75 15.54 -28.79
C ILE A 189 5.98 15.55 -27.87
N MET A 190 6.73 16.66 -27.82
CA MET A 190 7.89 16.78 -26.94
C MET A 190 7.52 16.65 -25.45
N LEU A 191 6.36 17.13 -25.03
CA LEU A 191 5.85 16.95 -23.67
C LEU A 191 5.62 15.46 -23.35
N LEU A 192 4.90 14.75 -24.23
CA LEU A 192 4.66 13.32 -24.06
C LEU A 192 5.98 12.54 -24.04
N LEU A 193 6.89 12.83 -24.98
CA LEU A 193 8.21 12.21 -25.03
C LEU A 193 8.98 12.47 -23.73
N PHE A 194 9.00 13.71 -23.23
CA PHE A 194 9.67 14.06 -21.97
C PHE A 194 9.11 13.24 -20.80
N ILE A 195 7.79 13.15 -20.68
CA ILE A 195 7.11 12.30 -19.68
C ILE A 195 7.55 10.85 -19.83
N GLY A 196 7.59 10.32 -21.06
CA GLY A 196 8.00 8.94 -21.30
C GLY A 196 9.45 8.69 -20.86
N VAL A 197 10.38 9.52 -21.33
CA VAL A 197 11.82 9.39 -21.07
C VAL A 197 12.16 9.55 -19.60
N ILE A 198 11.61 10.56 -18.91
CA ILE A 198 11.92 10.79 -17.50
C ILE A 198 11.41 9.64 -16.61
N ASN A 199 10.25 9.06 -16.94
CA ASN A 199 9.72 7.91 -16.20
C ASN A 199 10.49 6.62 -16.51
N LEU A 200 10.97 6.44 -17.75
CA LEU A 200 11.88 5.34 -18.07
C LEU A 200 13.21 5.48 -17.32
N PHE A 201 13.74 6.70 -17.16
CA PHE A 201 14.91 6.98 -16.35
C PHE A 201 14.71 6.54 -14.89
N PHE A 202 13.58 6.91 -14.26
CA PHE A 202 13.26 6.45 -12.91
C PHE A 202 13.12 4.92 -12.83
N TYR A 203 12.51 4.28 -13.82
CA TYR A 203 12.44 2.83 -13.88
C TYR A 203 13.83 2.16 -13.93
N LEU A 204 14.77 2.71 -14.70
CA LEU A 204 16.09 2.11 -14.90
C LEU A 204 17.08 2.39 -13.77
N LEU A 205 16.90 3.48 -13.02
CA LEU A 205 17.93 3.96 -12.08
C LEU A 205 17.49 3.97 -10.61
N LEU A 206 16.18 4.06 -10.32
CA LEU A 206 15.72 4.12 -8.94
C LEU A 206 15.98 2.78 -8.22
N ASP A 207 16.79 2.82 -7.17
CA ASP A 207 17.17 1.66 -6.36
C ASP A 207 17.21 2.05 -4.88
N ASN A 208 17.09 1.06 -3.98
CA ASN A 208 17.07 1.22 -2.53
C ASN A 208 16.18 2.38 -2.05
N SER A 209 14.96 2.42 -2.56
CA SER A 209 14.07 3.57 -2.41
C SER A 209 12.77 3.17 -1.70
N LYS A 210 12.05 4.14 -1.12
CA LYS A 210 10.71 3.90 -0.55
C LYS A 210 9.65 3.59 -1.61
N ILE A 211 9.98 3.84 -2.88
CA ILE A 211 9.11 3.66 -4.03
C ILE A 211 9.68 2.57 -4.91
N TRP A 212 8.81 1.66 -5.36
CA TRP A 212 9.20 0.65 -6.31
C TRP A 212 9.35 1.25 -7.72
N ASN A 213 10.49 1.02 -8.36
CA ASN A 213 10.85 1.62 -9.65
C ASN A 213 9.88 1.24 -10.80
N THR A 214 9.24 0.07 -10.73
CA THR A 214 8.25 -0.39 -11.73
C THR A 214 7.02 0.53 -11.80
N ARG A 215 6.74 1.31 -10.75
CA ARG A 215 5.60 2.26 -10.70
C ARG A 215 5.70 3.42 -11.67
N PHE A 216 6.87 3.65 -12.26
CA PHE A 216 7.08 4.68 -13.27
C PHE A 216 6.85 4.16 -14.71
N LEU A 217 6.98 2.86 -14.93
CA LEU A 217 6.86 2.26 -16.26
C LEU A 217 5.47 2.43 -16.92
N PRO A 218 4.34 2.44 -16.18
CA PRO A 218 3.03 2.81 -16.74
C PRO A 218 3.01 4.15 -17.49
N PHE A 219 3.71 5.17 -16.97
CA PHE A 219 3.77 6.49 -17.61
C PHE A 219 4.56 6.46 -18.92
N PHE A 220 5.65 5.69 -18.97
CA PHE A 220 6.39 5.45 -20.21
C PHE A 220 5.52 4.77 -21.26
N THR A 221 4.90 3.65 -20.91
CA THR A 221 4.08 2.88 -21.86
C THR A 221 2.87 3.68 -22.35
N MET A 222 2.18 4.40 -21.47
CA MET A 222 1.04 5.21 -21.85
C MET A 222 1.44 6.46 -22.66
N SER A 223 2.59 7.07 -22.37
CA SER A 223 3.16 8.13 -23.22
C SER A 223 3.39 7.62 -24.65
N CYS A 224 4.00 6.44 -24.83
CA CYS A 224 4.17 5.85 -26.16
C CYS A 224 2.83 5.66 -26.88
N ILE A 225 1.80 5.19 -26.17
CA ILE A 225 0.45 5.00 -26.73
C ILE A 225 -0.15 6.35 -27.18
N LEU A 226 -0.04 7.40 -26.37
CA LEU A 226 -0.53 8.73 -26.74
C LEU A 226 0.26 9.35 -27.90
N MET A 227 1.56 9.09 -28.01
CA MET A 227 2.38 9.51 -29.14
C MET A 227 2.02 8.75 -30.42
N SER A 228 1.72 7.45 -30.32
CA SER A 228 1.21 6.63 -31.42
C SER A 228 -0.16 7.15 -31.89
N ALA A 229 -1.07 7.45 -30.96
CA ALA A 229 -2.34 8.11 -31.22
C ALA A 229 -2.14 9.44 -31.96
N TYR A 230 -1.10 10.20 -31.61
CA TYR A 230 -0.72 11.44 -32.30
C TYR A 230 -0.42 11.23 -33.78
N PHE A 231 0.45 10.26 -34.07
CA PHE A 231 0.85 9.96 -35.43
C PHE A 231 -0.32 9.43 -36.27
N ILE A 232 -1.06 8.44 -35.74
CA ILE A 232 -2.21 7.86 -36.43
C ILE A 232 -3.31 8.90 -36.64
N GLY A 233 -3.56 9.76 -35.64
CA GLY A 233 -4.55 10.84 -35.72
C GLY A 233 -4.24 11.85 -36.83
N ILE A 234 -2.96 12.17 -37.06
CA ILE A 234 -2.55 13.02 -38.19
C ILE A 234 -2.83 12.32 -39.53
N ILE A 235 -2.50 11.04 -39.65
CA ILE A 235 -2.73 10.26 -40.88
C ILE A 235 -4.23 10.22 -41.19
N LEU A 236 -5.04 9.78 -40.22
CA LEU A 236 -6.48 9.62 -40.40
C LEU A 236 -7.17 10.93 -40.76
N LYS A 237 -6.74 12.05 -40.19
CA LYS A 237 -7.32 13.37 -40.49
C LYS A 237 -7.26 13.69 -41.98
N ASN A 238 -6.20 13.28 -42.66
CA ASN A 238 -5.99 13.56 -44.09
C ASN A 238 -6.75 12.57 -45.00
N MET A 239 -7.51 11.63 -44.44
CA MET A 239 -8.26 10.63 -45.21
C MET A 239 -9.73 11.03 -45.37
N LYS A 240 -10.28 10.84 -46.58
CA LYS A 240 -11.68 11.18 -46.92
C LYS A 240 -12.72 10.41 -46.08
N TYR A 241 -12.43 9.16 -45.72
CA TYR A 241 -13.32 8.28 -44.95
C TYR A 241 -12.78 8.01 -43.52
N ASN A 242 -12.28 9.05 -42.88
CA ASN A 242 -11.61 8.96 -41.58
C ASN A 242 -12.43 8.24 -40.49
N PHE A 243 -13.75 8.45 -40.46
CA PHE A 243 -14.67 7.79 -39.52
C PHE A 243 -14.73 6.27 -39.73
N PHE A 244 -14.74 5.82 -40.99
CA PHE A 244 -14.73 4.39 -41.31
C PHE A 244 -13.43 3.73 -40.85
N PHE A 245 -12.27 4.36 -41.11
CA PHE A 245 -10.98 3.84 -40.63
C PHE A 245 -10.86 3.88 -39.11
N LEU A 246 -11.41 4.89 -38.45
CA LEU A 246 -11.49 4.94 -36.99
C LEU A 246 -12.29 3.75 -36.43
N LEU A 247 -13.44 3.42 -37.04
CA LEU A 247 -14.26 2.26 -36.67
C LEU A 247 -13.49 0.96 -36.89
N LEU A 248 -12.80 0.81 -38.03
CA LEU A 248 -11.96 -0.36 -38.30
C LEU A 248 -10.84 -0.51 -37.27
N ILE A 249 -10.19 0.59 -36.87
CA ILE A 249 -9.18 0.57 -35.82
C ILE A 249 -9.81 0.19 -34.47
N ALA A 250 -10.98 0.71 -34.13
CA ALA A 250 -11.68 0.35 -32.90
C ALA A 250 -11.99 -1.16 -32.86
N ILE A 251 -12.61 -1.69 -33.91
CA ILE A 251 -12.96 -3.11 -34.02
C ILE A 251 -11.69 -3.97 -34.02
N GLY A 252 -10.70 -3.62 -34.84
CA GLY A 252 -9.42 -4.32 -34.91
C GLY A 252 -8.67 -4.33 -33.58
N SER A 253 -8.71 -3.22 -32.83
CA SER A 253 -8.12 -3.13 -31.48
C SER A 253 -8.82 -4.05 -30.50
N ILE A 254 -10.17 -4.07 -30.50
CA ILE A 254 -10.96 -4.94 -29.62
C ILE A 254 -10.68 -6.41 -29.94
N LEU A 255 -10.72 -6.80 -31.22
CA LEU A 255 -10.42 -8.17 -31.65
C LEU A 255 -8.99 -8.59 -31.30
N PHE A 256 -8.02 -7.70 -31.54
CA PHE A 256 -6.63 -7.97 -31.19
C PHE A 256 -6.44 -8.14 -29.68
N ILE A 257 -6.96 -7.22 -28.88
CA ILE A 257 -6.89 -7.29 -27.41
C ILE A 257 -7.53 -8.60 -26.94
N ASN A 258 -8.73 -8.91 -27.41
CA ASN A 258 -9.45 -10.14 -27.06
C ASN A 258 -8.63 -11.39 -27.40
N SER A 259 -7.94 -11.41 -28.53
CA SER A 259 -7.06 -12.54 -28.92
C SER A 259 -5.82 -12.71 -28.01
N LYS A 260 -5.48 -11.70 -27.20
CA LYS A 260 -4.32 -11.72 -26.30
C LYS A 260 -4.68 -11.86 -24.83
N LEU A 261 -5.96 -11.76 -24.46
CA LEU A 261 -6.40 -11.94 -23.07
C LEU A 261 -6.16 -13.37 -22.61
N LYS A 262 -5.68 -13.53 -21.38
CA LYS A 262 -5.54 -14.81 -20.71
C LYS A 262 -6.34 -14.78 -19.41
N PHE A 263 -5.81 -14.14 -18.37
CA PHE A 263 -6.37 -14.25 -17.02
C PHE A 263 -7.34 -13.13 -16.63
N ILE A 264 -7.37 -11.98 -17.32
CA ILE A 264 -8.22 -10.84 -16.92
C ILE A 264 -9.70 -11.21 -16.77
N PRO A 265 -10.37 -11.88 -17.74
CA PRO A 265 -11.79 -12.18 -17.62
C PRO A 265 -12.11 -13.03 -16.38
N PHE A 266 -11.30 -14.07 -16.16
CA PHE A 266 -11.38 -14.90 -14.97
C PHE A 266 -11.18 -14.08 -13.70
N TRP A 267 -10.16 -13.22 -13.66
CA TRP A 267 -9.79 -12.49 -12.46
C TRP A 267 -10.79 -11.38 -12.11
N ILE A 268 -11.42 -10.74 -13.10
CA ILE A 268 -12.56 -9.82 -12.87
C ILE A 268 -13.69 -10.57 -12.17
N LYS A 269 -14.14 -11.70 -12.73
CA LYS A 269 -15.19 -12.51 -12.12
C LYS A 269 -14.78 -12.93 -10.70
N TRP A 270 -13.56 -13.43 -10.55
CA TRP A 270 -13.04 -13.90 -9.27
C TRP A 270 -13.07 -12.82 -8.18
N ASN A 271 -12.70 -11.58 -8.49
CA ASN A 271 -12.66 -10.49 -7.51
C ASN A 271 -14.06 -9.92 -7.18
N TYR A 272 -14.99 -9.92 -8.15
CA TYR A 272 -16.28 -9.24 -7.99
C TYR A 272 -17.48 -10.17 -7.74
N GLU A 273 -17.32 -11.49 -7.84
CA GLU A 273 -18.43 -12.44 -7.60
C GLU A 273 -18.79 -12.63 -6.11
N GLY A 274 -17.97 -12.09 -5.20
CA GLY A 274 -18.16 -12.19 -3.74
C GLY A 274 -17.55 -13.46 -3.14
N PHE A 275 -17.35 -13.44 -1.82
CA PHE A 275 -16.82 -14.60 -1.08
C PHE A 275 -17.85 -15.72 -1.03
N GLU A 276 -19.12 -15.39 -0.94
CA GLU A 276 -20.25 -16.29 -0.78
C GLU A 276 -20.44 -17.23 -1.98
N ARG A 277 -19.92 -16.85 -3.15
CA ARG A 277 -19.94 -17.68 -4.36
C ARG A 277 -18.75 -18.64 -4.46
N LYS A 278 -17.74 -18.50 -3.59
CA LYS A 278 -16.59 -19.41 -3.59
C LYS A 278 -17.02 -20.75 -3.00
N GLN A 279 -16.73 -21.83 -3.72
CA GLN A 279 -17.11 -23.18 -3.30
C GLN A 279 -16.62 -23.52 -1.88
N ALA A 280 -15.40 -23.09 -1.52
CA ALA A 280 -14.81 -23.34 -0.22
C ALA A 280 -15.24 -22.33 0.88
N TRP A 281 -16.08 -21.33 0.58
CA TRP A 281 -16.44 -20.27 1.54
C TRP A 281 -17.07 -20.80 2.82
N GLY A 282 -17.89 -21.87 2.73
CA GLY A 282 -18.53 -22.46 3.90
C GLY A 282 -17.54 -22.87 4.99
N GLU A 283 -16.35 -23.34 4.62
CA GLU A 283 -15.28 -23.71 5.54
C GLU A 283 -14.68 -22.48 6.24
N ALA A 284 -14.35 -21.42 5.50
CA ALA A 284 -13.83 -20.18 6.08
C ALA A 284 -14.89 -19.47 6.96
N LYS A 285 -16.15 -19.47 6.54
CA LYS A 285 -17.26 -18.93 7.33
C LYS A 285 -17.42 -19.69 8.65
N ALA A 286 -17.37 -21.03 8.63
CA ALA A 286 -17.43 -21.84 9.84
C ALA A 286 -16.29 -21.51 10.81
N LEU A 287 -15.08 -21.26 10.29
CA LEU A 287 -13.95 -20.80 11.11
C LEU A 287 -14.25 -19.45 11.77
N PHE A 288 -14.77 -18.47 11.01
CA PHE A 288 -15.13 -17.17 11.58
C PHE A 288 -16.24 -17.26 12.63
N ASP A 289 -17.24 -18.11 12.40
CA ASP A 289 -18.33 -18.37 13.35
C ASP A 289 -17.81 -19.02 14.63
N TYR A 290 -16.88 -19.98 14.52
CA TYR A 290 -16.20 -20.59 15.67
C TYR A 290 -15.36 -19.58 16.46
N LEU A 291 -14.59 -18.73 15.78
CA LEU A 291 -13.81 -17.69 16.44
C LEU A 291 -14.70 -16.71 17.21
N ARG A 292 -15.90 -16.39 16.68
CA ARG A 292 -16.83 -15.44 17.31
C ARG A 292 -17.23 -15.86 18.74
N ILE A 293 -17.44 -17.15 18.97
CA ILE A 293 -17.89 -17.68 20.27
C ILE A 293 -16.78 -17.84 21.31
N LEU A 294 -15.50 -17.84 20.89
CA LEU A 294 -14.38 -17.95 21.82
C LEU A 294 -14.33 -16.73 22.76
N PRO A 295 -13.67 -16.83 23.93
CA PRO A 295 -13.34 -15.65 24.73
C PRO A 295 -12.52 -14.60 23.96
N PHE A 296 -12.42 -13.38 24.49
CA PHE A 296 -11.61 -12.33 23.86
C PHE A 296 -10.13 -12.76 23.73
N GLY A 297 -9.54 -12.49 22.57
CA GLY A 297 -8.14 -12.79 22.28
C GLY A 297 -7.77 -12.43 20.85
N ARG A 298 -6.52 -11.99 20.65
CA ARG A 298 -5.96 -11.76 19.31
C ARG A 298 -5.72 -13.08 18.58
N VAL A 299 -5.98 -13.10 17.28
CA VAL A 299 -5.85 -14.29 16.42
C VAL A 299 -4.69 -14.12 15.43
N MET A 300 -3.86 -15.15 15.35
CA MET A 300 -2.82 -15.35 14.34
C MET A 300 -3.12 -16.63 13.56
N TRP A 301 -2.63 -16.74 12.33
CA TRP A 301 -2.77 -17.94 11.51
C TRP A 301 -1.47 -18.29 10.80
N GLU A 302 -1.34 -19.55 10.42
CA GLU A 302 -0.39 -20.01 9.41
C GLU A 302 -0.77 -19.41 8.05
N TYR A 303 0.12 -18.67 7.40
CA TYR A 303 -0.09 -18.26 6.01
C TYR A 303 0.13 -19.44 5.05
N THR A 304 -0.78 -19.61 4.08
CA THR A 304 -0.60 -20.48 2.91
C THR A 304 -1.29 -19.88 1.69
N PRO A 305 -0.70 -19.98 0.48
CA PRO A 305 -1.36 -19.55 -0.76
C PRO A 305 -2.64 -20.34 -1.07
N GLU A 306 -2.84 -21.52 -0.48
CA GLU A 306 -4.05 -22.34 -0.65
C GLU A 306 -5.33 -21.62 -0.21
N TYR A 307 -5.22 -20.66 0.70
CA TYR A 307 -6.33 -19.78 1.08
C TYR A 307 -6.94 -19.04 -0.11
N GLY A 308 -6.22 -18.95 -1.23
CA GLY A 308 -6.74 -18.53 -2.52
C GLY A 308 -8.09 -19.18 -2.85
N LYS A 309 -8.34 -20.44 -2.49
CA LYS A 309 -9.63 -21.14 -2.72
C LYS A 309 -10.83 -20.45 -2.04
N PHE A 310 -10.58 -19.70 -0.97
CA PHE A 310 -11.59 -18.93 -0.24
C PHE A 310 -11.86 -17.55 -0.86
N GLY A 311 -11.19 -17.19 -1.96
CA GLY A 311 -11.33 -15.92 -2.67
C GLY A 311 -10.04 -15.10 -2.69
N THR A 312 -9.19 -15.21 -1.67
CA THR A 312 -7.88 -14.53 -1.63
C THR A 312 -6.96 -15.27 -0.65
N PRO A 313 -5.64 -15.36 -0.93
CA PRO A 313 -4.70 -15.93 0.04
C PRO A 313 -4.65 -15.16 1.38
N ARG A 314 -5.22 -13.95 1.42
CA ARG A 314 -5.26 -13.07 2.60
C ARG A 314 -6.60 -13.10 3.34
N VAL A 315 -7.45 -14.11 3.10
CA VAL A 315 -8.85 -14.12 3.57
C VAL A 315 -8.98 -13.98 5.09
N LEU A 316 -8.01 -14.50 5.85
CA LEU A 316 -8.01 -14.48 7.31
C LEU A 316 -7.71 -13.09 7.90
N GLU A 317 -7.26 -12.12 7.11
CA GLU A 317 -7.22 -10.71 7.54
C GLU A 317 -8.61 -10.13 7.82
N LEU A 318 -9.66 -10.78 7.33
CA LEU A 318 -11.05 -10.40 7.57
C LEU A 318 -11.64 -10.98 8.86
N ILE A 319 -10.84 -11.68 9.68
CA ILE A 319 -11.24 -12.17 11.01
C ILE A 319 -11.93 -11.08 11.85
N PRO A 320 -11.43 -9.83 11.94
CA PRO A 320 -12.13 -8.78 12.69
C PRO A 320 -13.52 -8.46 12.15
N MET A 321 -13.69 -8.51 10.82
CA MET A 321 -14.96 -8.18 10.16
C MET A 321 -16.01 -9.28 10.38
N PHE A 322 -15.61 -10.55 10.28
CA PHE A 322 -16.56 -11.67 10.35
C PHE A 322 -16.72 -12.26 11.75
N SER A 323 -15.69 -12.24 12.60
CA SER A 323 -15.74 -12.84 13.94
C SER A 323 -15.74 -11.82 15.09
N GLY A 324 -15.42 -10.55 14.82
CA GLY A 324 -15.21 -9.53 15.85
C GLY A 324 -13.92 -9.70 16.65
N LYS A 325 -13.08 -10.69 16.36
CA LYS A 325 -11.78 -10.89 17.03
C LYS A 325 -10.71 -9.99 16.44
N PRO A 326 -9.85 -9.36 17.25
CA PRO A 326 -8.71 -8.62 16.74
C PRO A 326 -7.67 -9.59 16.14
N THR A 327 -6.90 -9.11 15.16
CA THR A 327 -5.74 -9.80 14.60
C THR A 327 -4.52 -8.87 14.59
N VAL A 328 -3.37 -9.40 14.19
CA VAL A 328 -2.07 -8.72 14.11
C VAL A 328 -1.61 -8.49 12.65
N GLU A 329 -2.31 -9.04 11.65
CA GLU A 329 -2.03 -8.81 10.22
C GLU A 329 -3.11 -7.92 9.56
N GLY A 330 -2.72 -7.14 8.55
CA GLY A 330 -3.65 -6.39 7.72
C GLY A 330 -3.02 -5.87 6.43
N LEU A 331 -3.85 -5.36 5.52
CA LEU A 331 -3.45 -4.95 4.16
C LEU A 331 -2.41 -3.82 4.13
N LEU A 332 -2.61 -2.77 4.92
CA LEU A 332 -1.79 -1.54 4.91
C LEU A 332 -0.54 -1.69 5.78
N ILE A 333 0.31 -2.64 5.41
CA ILE A 333 1.55 -3.03 6.09
C ILE A 333 2.45 -1.81 6.34
N GLU A 334 2.56 -0.93 5.35
CA GLU A 334 3.41 0.27 5.40
C GLU A 334 2.94 1.28 6.44
N SER A 335 1.67 1.24 6.83
CA SER A 335 1.06 2.21 7.77
C SER A 335 1.20 1.81 9.24
N ALA A 336 1.74 0.62 9.54
CA ALA A 336 1.82 0.12 10.91
C ALA A 336 3.27 -0.14 11.35
N LEU A 337 3.70 0.52 12.44
CA LEU A 337 5.00 0.26 13.08
C LEU A 337 5.23 -1.21 13.42
N SER A 338 4.15 -1.92 13.78
CA SER A 338 4.25 -3.29 14.25
C SER A 338 4.34 -4.34 13.13
N ALA A 339 4.17 -3.93 11.87
CA ALA A 339 4.10 -4.86 10.75
C ALA A 339 5.36 -5.73 10.58
N PRO A 340 6.60 -5.22 10.67
CA PRO A 340 7.80 -6.06 10.55
C PRO A 340 7.84 -7.21 11.57
N PHE A 341 7.38 -6.97 12.81
CA PHE A 341 7.40 -7.98 13.88
C PHE A 341 6.33 -9.04 13.69
N HIS A 342 5.18 -8.66 13.15
CA HIS A 342 4.16 -9.60 12.71
C HIS A 342 4.72 -10.56 11.65
N PHE A 343 5.42 -10.06 10.64
CA PHE A 343 5.98 -10.92 9.59
C PHE A 343 7.16 -11.79 10.06
N ILE A 344 7.84 -11.45 11.16
CA ILE A 344 8.72 -12.39 11.87
C ILE A 344 7.91 -13.58 12.38
N ILE A 345 6.79 -13.34 13.08
CA ILE A 345 5.92 -14.42 13.59
C ILE A 345 5.35 -15.23 12.42
N GLN A 346 4.90 -14.58 11.35
CA GLN A 346 4.42 -15.29 10.16
C GLN A 346 5.51 -16.25 9.63
N ALA A 347 6.75 -15.78 9.47
CA ALA A 347 7.87 -16.62 9.03
C ALA A 347 8.19 -17.81 9.95
N GLU A 348 7.97 -17.66 11.26
CA GLU A 348 8.17 -18.76 12.22
C GLU A 348 7.01 -19.76 12.26
N THR A 349 5.84 -19.41 11.70
CA THR A 349 4.61 -20.22 11.75
C THR A 349 4.25 -20.92 10.44
N THR A 350 4.91 -20.61 9.32
CA THR A 350 4.68 -21.28 8.02
C THR A 350 5.99 -21.59 7.30
N PHE A 351 5.96 -22.62 6.43
CA PHE A 351 7.03 -22.91 5.49
C PHE A 351 6.97 -22.05 4.21
N THR A 352 5.90 -21.25 4.02
CA THR A 352 5.69 -20.44 2.80
C THR A 352 5.47 -18.95 3.09
N PRO A 353 6.32 -18.27 3.89
CA PRO A 353 6.04 -16.90 4.33
C PRO A 353 6.05 -15.86 3.21
N THR A 354 5.22 -14.83 3.34
CA THR A 354 5.10 -13.76 2.33
C THR A 354 6.27 -12.78 2.32
N THR A 355 6.88 -12.52 3.48
CA THR A 355 8.06 -11.63 3.66
C THR A 355 7.98 -10.25 2.95
N PRO A 356 6.90 -9.46 3.12
CA PRO A 356 6.63 -8.28 2.29
C PRO A 356 7.41 -7.02 2.69
N ASN A 357 7.91 -6.91 3.93
CA ASN A 357 8.70 -5.74 4.34
C ASN A 357 10.14 -5.92 3.86
N PHE A 358 10.45 -5.34 2.70
CA PHE A 358 11.81 -5.35 2.15
C PHE A 358 12.77 -4.52 3.02
N GLY A 359 13.99 -5.04 3.20
CA GLY A 359 15.03 -4.45 4.04
C GLY A 359 15.25 -5.17 5.37
N PHE A 360 14.46 -6.20 5.67
CA PHE A 360 14.53 -6.99 6.90
C PHE A 360 14.90 -8.45 6.65
N ARG A 361 15.50 -9.10 7.66
CA ARG A 361 15.80 -10.54 7.64
C ARG A 361 14.68 -11.31 8.33
N TYR A 362 14.17 -12.33 7.67
CA TYR A 362 13.13 -13.19 8.23
C TYR A 362 13.74 -14.52 8.72
N PRO A 363 13.32 -15.03 9.89
CA PRO A 363 13.73 -16.35 10.35
C PRO A 363 13.12 -17.45 9.48
N SER A 364 13.63 -18.68 9.62
CA SER A 364 12.95 -19.87 9.12
C SER A 364 11.83 -20.30 10.07
N PHE A 365 10.98 -21.21 9.59
CA PHE A 365 9.96 -21.87 10.40
C PHE A 365 10.52 -22.36 11.75
N ASN A 366 9.88 -21.99 12.85
CA ASN A 366 10.22 -22.41 14.21
C ASN A 366 9.02 -22.20 15.14
N MET A 367 8.19 -23.22 15.29
CA MET A 367 6.97 -23.13 16.08
C MET A 367 7.22 -22.78 17.56
N LYS A 368 8.30 -23.29 18.17
CA LYS A 368 8.61 -22.99 19.58
C LYS A 368 8.88 -21.50 19.78
N LYS A 369 9.68 -20.90 18.87
CA LYS A 369 9.98 -19.47 18.91
C LYS A 369 8.75 -18.63 18.54
N ALA A 370 7.94 -19.09 17.59
CA ALA A 370 6.66 -18.47 17.27
C ALA A 370 5.75 -18.36 18.50
N VAL A 371 5.67 -19.41 19.34
CA VAL A 371 4.88 -19.38 20.59
C VAL A 371 5.40 -18.32 21.57
N GLU A 372 6.72 -18.17 21.70
CA GLU A 372 7.33 -17.14 22.55
C GLU A 372 6.97 -15.73 22.04
N HIS A 373 7.14 -15.48 20.74
CA HIS A 373 6.78 -14.21 20.12
C HIS A 373 5.28 -13.94 20.15
N MET A 374 4.43 -14.94 19.89
CA MET A 374 2.96 -14.80 19.97
C MET A 374 2.52 -14.43 21.38
N ARG A 375 3.07 -15.09 22.42
CA ARG A 375 2.78 -14.76 23.82
C ARG A 375 3.21 -13.34 24.15
N PHE A 376 4.41 -12.95 23.73
CA PHE A 376 4.90 -11.59 23.94
C PHE A 376 4.07 -10.54 23.19
N MET A 377 3.64 -10.85 21.96
CA MET A 377 2.77 -9.99 21.15
C MET A 377 1.31 -10.04 21.57
N GLY A 378 0.98 -10.74 22.66
CA GLY A 378 -0.37 -10.76 23.22
C GLY A 378 -1.40 -11.47 22.32
N ILE A 379 -0.96 -12.44 21.52
CA ILE A 379 -1.77 -13.28 20.63
C ILE A 379 -2.25 -14.48 21.42
N ARG A 380 -3.57 -14.71 21.45
CA ARG A 380 -4.19 -15.78 22.24
C ARG A 380 -4.50 -17.02 21.40
N TYR A 381 -4.87 -16.85 20.14
CA TYR A 381 -5.27 -17.96 19.29
C TYR A 381 -4.34 -18.07 18.09
N PHE A 382 -3.92 -19.29 17.79
CA PHE A 382 -3.19 -19.63 16.57
C PHE A 382 -4.00 -20.64 15.75
N ILE A 383 -4.11 -20.40 14.45
CA ILE A 383 -4.82 -21.25 13.50
C ILE A 383 -3.78 -21.92 12.59
N ALA A 384 -3.71 -23.25 12.61
CA ALA A 384 -2.92 -24.03 11.67
C ALA A 384 -3.81 -24.68 10.61
N TYR A 385 -3.27 -24.86 9.41
CA TYR A 385 -3.98 -25.41 8.26
C TYR A 385 -3.25 -26.60 7.63
N THR A 386 -1.93 -26.53 7.41
CA THR A 386 -1.17 -27.65 6.84
C THR A 386 -0.87 -28.72 7.89
N ASP A 387 -0.70 -29.97 7.46
CA ASP A 387 -0.46 -31.09 8.37
C ASP A 387 0.92 -30.99 9.05
N GLU A 388 1.90 -30.44 8.35
CA GLU A 388 3.24 -30.17 8.87
C GLU A 388 3.19 -29.16 10.02
N VAL A 389 2.49 -28.04 9.83
CA VAL A 389 2.36 -27.01 10.87
C VAL A 389 1.50 -27.50 12.04
N LYS A 390 0.41 -28.23 11.77
CA LYS A 390 -0.39 -28.89 12.81
C LYS A 390 0.45 -29.84 13.66
N LYS A 391 1.30 -30.66 13.03
CA LYS A 391 2.18 -31.61 13.72
C LYS A 391 3.12 -30.90 14.68
N GLU A 392 3.75 -29.81 14.26
CA GLU A 392 4.66 -29.04 15.11
C GLU A 392 3.92 -28.23 16.19
N ALA A 393 2.76 -27.65 15.88
CA ALA A 393 1.92 -26.95 16.84
C ALA A 393 1.42 -27.87 17.97
N ASN A 394 1.00 -29.10 17.64
CA ASN A 394 0.55 -30.11 18.63
C ASN A 394 1.62 -30.46 19.68
N LYS A 395 2.91 -30.27 19.39
CA LYS A 395 3.99 -30.55 20.35
C LYS A 395 4.13 -29.50 21.44
N VAL A 396 3.68 -28.27 21.19
CA VAL A 396 3.97 -27.10 22.04
C VAL A 396 2.75 -26.30 22.44
N LEU A 397 1.59 -26.54 21.83
CA LEU A 397 0.36 -25.81 22.10
C LEU A 397 -0.83 -26.74 22.39
N PRO A 398 -1.69 -26.39 23.36
CA PRO A 398 -2.96 -27.07 23.55
C PRO A 398 -3.91 -26.76 22.39
N LYS A 399 -4.40 -27.81 21.74
CA LYS A 399 -5.44 -27.70 20.71
C LYS A 399 -6.81 -27.55 21.39
N ILE A 400 -7.56 -26.54 21.00
CA ILE A 400 -8.88 -26.22 21.58
C ILE A 400 -10.06 -26.55 20.66
N GLY A 401 -9.80 -26.82 19.37
CA GLY A 401 -10.85 -27.22 18.44
C GLY A 401 -10.34 -27.46 17.02
N ASN A 402 -11.22 -28.00 16.17
CA ASN A 402 -10.99 -28.12 14.74
C ASN A 402 -12.23 -27.60 14.00
N VAL A 403 -12.03 -26.95 12.85
CA VAL A 403 -13.10 -26.49 11.96
C VAL A 403 -12.69 -26.77 10.52
N GLY A 404 -13.31 -27.76 9.89
CA GLY A 404 -12.86 -28.24 8.58
C GLY A 404 -11.38 -28.61 8.62
N SER A 405 -10.59 -28.03 7.72
CA SER A 405 -9.14 -28.24 7.63
C SER A 405 -8.34 -27.44 8.66
N PHE A 406 -8.98 -26.54 9.43
CA PHE A 406 -8.29 -25.69 10.40
C PHE A 406 -8.21 -26.35 11.78
N SER A 407 -7.04 -26.31 12.40
CA SER A 407 -6.81 -26.64 13.81
C SER A 407 -6.58 -25.35 14.60
N ILE A 408 -7.32 -25.17 15.70
CA ILE A 408 -7.25 -23.96 16.53
C ILE A 408 -6.55 -24.30 17.84
N TYR A 409 -5.57 -23.48 18.19
CA TYR A 409 -4.73 -23.62 19.38
C TYR A 409 -4.84 -22.40 20.27
N GLU A 410 -4.71 -22.59 21.59
CA GLU A 410 -4.64 -21.50 22.56
C GLU A 410 -3.20 -21.31 23.05
N ILE A 411 -2.70 -20.08 22.98
CA ILE A 411 -1.43 -19.68 23.58
C ILE A 411 -1.68 -19.41 25.07
N PRO A 412 -1.06 -20.17 26.00
CA PRO A 412 -1.32 -20.01 27.41
C PRO A 412 -0.67 -18.75 27.99
N GLN A 413 -1.27 -18.23 29.07
CA GLN A 413 -0.76 -17.12 29.90
C GLN A 413 -0.57 -15.80 29.14
N VAL A 414 -1.43 -15.54 28.16
CA VAL A 414 -1.38 -14.33 27.36
C VAL A 414 -2.02 -13.16 28.10
N LYS A 415 -1.24 -12.10 28.32
CA LYS A 415 -1.71 -10.81 28.85
C LYS A 415 -1.48 -9.73 27.81
N LEU A 416 -2.45 -8.83 27.62
CA LEU A 416 -2.29 -7.64 26.77
C LEU A 416 -1.57 -6.49 27.48
N ILE A 417 -1.70 -6.46 28.80
CA ILE A 417 -1.09 -5.47 29.68
C ILE A 417 -0.49 -6.23 30.85
N GLU A 418 0.79 -5.97 31.13
CA GLU A 418 1.48 -6.60 32.26
C GLU A 418 2.58 -5.68 32.82
N PRO A 419 2.88 -5.77 34.13
CA PRO A 419 3.99 -5.06 34.73
C PRO A 419 5.33 -5.48 34.10
N LEU A 420 6.22 -4.53 33.88
CA LEU A 420 7.60 -4.78 33.45
C LEU A 420 8.50 -4.98 34.66
N SER A 421 9.09 -6.17 34.77
CA SER A 421 10.04 -6.50 35.83
C SER A 421 11.46 -6.02 35.54
N ASP A 422 11.87 -6.05 34.28
CA ASP A 422 13.16 -5.54 33.84
C ASP A 422 13.04 -4.84 32.48
N PHE A 423 13.88 -3.84 32.25
CA PHE A 423 13.91 -3.04 31.03
C PHE A 423 15.24 -2.28 30.92
N GLN A 424 15.49 -1.71 29.75
CA GLN A 424 16.55 -0.73 29.53
C GLN A 424 15.93 0.59 29.08
N VAL A 425 16.52 1.71 29.50
CA VAL A 425 16.18 3.03 28.95
C VAL A 425 17.31 3.44 28.02
N GLN A 426 16.96 3.83 26.80
CA GLN A 426 17.92 4.31 25.82
C GLN A 426 17.39 5.56 25.12
N LYS A 427 18.31 6.43 24.70
CA LYS A 427 17.94 7.60 23.91
C LYS A 427 17.37 7.17 22.55
N LYS A 428 16.21 7.71 22.16
CA LYS A 428 15.63 7.46 20.85
C LYS A 428 16.52 8.05 19.76
N THR A 429 17.12 7.19 18.94
CA THR A 429 17.90 7.58 17.76
C THR A 429 17.09 7.35 16.48
N HIS A 430 17.56 7.84 15.33
CA HIS A 430 16.92 7.57 14.03
C HIS A 430 16.87 6.07 13.68
N ASN A 431 17.76 5.26 14.27
CA ASN A 431 17.89 3.82 14.00
C ASN A 431 17.09 2.93 14.97
N TRP A 432 16.25 3.52 15.85
CA TRP A 432 15.50 2.78 16.86
C TRP A 432 14.68 1.62 16.27
N LYS A 433 14.15 1.76 15.05
CA LYS A 433 13.37 0.71 14.36
C LYS A 433 14.20 -0.52 14.03
N ILE A 434 15.42 -0.30 13.53
CA ILE A 434 16.36 -1.39 13.20
C ILE A 434 16.78 -2.09 14.49
N GLN A 435 17.09 -1.31 15.54
CA GLN A 435 17.43 -1.87 16.85
C GLN A 435 16.29 -2.69 17.44
N ALA A 436 15.05 -2.19 17.38
CA ALA A 436 13.87 -2.91 17.85
C ALA A 436 13.64 -4.19 17.05
N PHE A 437 13.87 -4.16 15.74
CA PHE A 437 13.80 -5.32 14.86
C PHE A 437 14.80 -6.41 15.26
N GLU A 438 16.09 -6.05 15.38
CA GLU A 438 17.15 -6.98 15.78
C GLU A 438 16.92 -7.55 17.19
N TRP A 439 16.45 -6.72 18.13
CA TRP A 439 16.08 -7.15 19.48
C TRP A 439 14.97 -8.21 19.47
N PHE A 440 13.92 -8.00 18.66
CA PHE A 440 12.82 -8.95 18.53
C PHE A 440 13.29 -10.23 17.86
N LEU A 441 14.06 -10.12 16.76
CA LEU A 441 14.58 -11.26 16.03
C LEU A 441 15.50 -12.15 16.88
N LYS A 442 16.32 -11.58 17.77
CA LYS A 442 17.19 -12.33 18.69
C LYS A 442 16.44 -13.07 19.80
N GLY A 443 15.20 -12.69 20.10
CA GLY A 443 14.42 -13.27 21.19
C GLY A 443 14.77 -12.73 22.58
N GLU A 444 15.33 -11.52 22.68
CA GLU A 444 15.70 -10.86 23.95
C GLU A 444 14.49 -10.27 24.72
N LEU A 445 13.33 -10.94 24.64
CA LEU A 445 12.01 -10.40 25.01
C LEU A 445 11.86 -10.01 26.49
N LYS A 446 12.68 -10.60 27.36
CA LYS A 446 12.64 -10.39 28.82
C LYS A 446 13.08 -8.99 29.25
N LYS A 447 13.82 -8.28 28.40
CA LYS A 447 14.37 -6.96 28.73
C LYS A 447 14.07 -5.94 27.62
N PRO A 448 12.82 -5.47 27.50
CA PRO A 448 12.44 -4.47 26.51
C PRO A 448 13.24 -3.18 26.64
N ILE A 449 13.45 -2.50 25.51
CA ILE A 449 14.15 -1.21 25.45
C ILE A 449 13.10 -0.11 25.34
N ILE A 450 13.06 0.78 26.32
CA ILE A 450 12.25 1.99 26.35
C ILE A 450 13.05 3.11 25.69
N PHE A 451 12.53 3.62 24.58
CA PHE A 451 13.12 4.72 23.83
C PHE A 451 12.58 6.07 24.33
N SER A 452 13.46 6.87 24.92
CA SER A 452 13.15 8.17 25.52
C SER A 452 14.01 9.28 24.92
N GLU A 453 13.59 10.53 25.02
CA GLU A 453 14.47 11.68 24.72
C GLU A 453 15.52 11.89 25.83
N PHE A 454 15.20 11.48 27.05
CA PHE A 454 16.05 11.53 28.23
C PHE A 454 16.80 10.21 28.43
N SER A 455 18.08 10.28 28.81
CA SER A 455 18.93 9.11 29.06
C SER A 455 18.52 8.32 30.31
N GLU A 456 17.86 8.96 31.26
CA GLU A 456 17.34 8.34 32.47
C GLU A 456 15.89 8.78 32.67
N ILE A 457 15.01 7.80 32.91
CA ILE A 457 13.67 8.02 33.46
C ILE A 457 13.68 7.28 34.78
N ASP A 458 13.41 8.00 35.89
CA ASP A 458 13.24 7.37 37.20
C ASP A 458 11.99 6.48 37.17
N MET A 459 12.21 5.19 36.95
CA MET A 459 11.18 4.16 36.87
C MET A 459 11.43 3.13 37.95
N LYS A 460 10.48 2.99 38.89
CA LYS A 460 10.57 1.99 39.95
C LYS A 460 10.53 0.60 39.34
N LYS A 461 11.54 -0.23 39.64
CA LYS A 461 11.44 -1.66 39.36
C LYS A 461 10.48 -2.32 40.35
N PRO A 462 9.60 -3.23 39.92
CA PRO A 462 8.72 -3.91 40.84
C PRO A 462 9.52 -4.75 41.83
N ASN A 463 9.15 -4.68 43.11
CA ASN A 463 9.51 -5.73 44.07
C ASN A 463 8.81 -7.03 43.63
N ASN A 464 9.44 -8.20 43.81
CA ASN A 464 9.05 -9.55 43.35
C ASN A 464 7.61 -10.04 43.72
N LYS A 465 6.69 -9.18 44.15
CA LYS A 465 5.27 -9.48 44.36
C LYS A 465 4.52 -9.58 43.03
N ALA A 466 3.62 -10.55 42.94
CA ALA A 466 2.68 -10.67 41.83
C ALA A 466 1.70 -9.49 41.86
N ILE A 467 1.87 -8.54 40.94
CA ILE A 467 0.98 -7.37 40.81
C ILE A 467 -0.24 -7.78 40.00
N ARG A 468 -1.44 -7.55 40.56
CA ARG A 468 -2.69 -7.74 39.83
C ARG A 468 -2.86 -6.64 38.79
N CYS A 469 -3.12 -7.04 37.54
CA CYS A 469 -3.46 -6.15 36.44
C CYS A 469 -4.59 -6.77 35.63
N GLN A 470 -5.67 -6.02 35.40
CA GLN A 470 -6.87 -6.49 34.71
C GLN A 470 -7.28 -5.51 33.62
N LEU A 471 -7.39 -6.02 32.39
CA LEU A 471 -7.98 -5.28 31.29
C LEU A 471 -9.50 -5.17 31.49
N ILE A 472 -10.03 -3.95 31.44
CA ILE A 472 -11.45 -3.65 31.60
C ILE A 472 -12.09 -3.37 30.24
N LYS A 473 -11.42 -2.56 29.40
CA LYS A 473 -11.90 -2.20 28.06
C LYS A 473 -10.75 -2.19 27.07
N PHE A 474 -11.01 -2.71 25.87
CA PHE A 474 -10.06 -2.70 24.76
C PHE A 474 -10.78 -2.38 23.46
N ASP A 475 -10.56 -1.17 22.96
CA ASP A 475 -11.14 -0.64 21.72
C ASP A 475 -10.05 0.16 20.96
N ASN A 476 -10.28 0.41 19.68
CA ASN A 476 -9.40 1.17 18.80
C ASN A 476 -9.14 2.61 19.27
N LYS A 477 -10.07 3.19 20.05
CA LYS A 477 -9.96 4.56 20.58
C LYS A 477 -9.69 4.63 22.07
N GLU A 478 -9.87 3.54 22.81
CA GLU A 478 -9.81 3.54 24.27
C GLU A 478 -9.35 2.20 24.83
N ILE A 479 -8.38 2.24 25.74
CA ILE A 479 -7.93 1.10 26.51
C ILE A 479 -8.03 1.46 27.99
N LEU A 480 -8.77 0.67 28.77
CA LEU A 480 -8.94 0.88 30.21
C LEU A 480 -8.46 -0.37 30.95
N PHE A 481 -7.64 -0.19 31.96
CA PHE A 481 -7.20 -1.27 32.84
C PHE A 481 -7.10 -0.83 34.29
N TYR A 482 -7.25 -1.81 35.18
CA TYR A 482 -6.99 -1.70 36.60
C TYR A 482 -5.64 -2.32 36.93
N THR A 483 -4.89 -1.73 37.88
CA THR A 483 -3.64 -2.29 38.39
C THR A 483 -3.38 -1.88 39.84
N GLU A 484 -2.81 -2.81 40.62
CA GLU A 484 -2.28 -2.55 41.97
C GLU A 484 -0.85 -1.98 41.92
N GLY A 485 -0.20 -2.01 40.76
CA GLY A 485 1.20 -1.62 40.57
C GLY A 485 1.39 -0.12 40.35
N ILE A 486 0.94 0.72 41.27
CA ILE A 486 1.13 2.18 41.19
C ILE A 486 2.64 2.51 41.20
N GLY A 487 3.07 3.35 40.25
CA GLY A 487 4.46 3.73 40.04
C GLY A 487 5.32 2.68 39.32
N ILE A 488 4.76 1.51 39.00
CA ILE A 488 5.48 0.40 38.34
C ILE A 488 5.19 0.43 36.84
N PRO A 489 6.20 0.42 35.96
CA PRO A 489 5.97 0.43 34.51
C PRO A 489 5.16 -0.79 34.05
N HIS A 490 4.17 -0.56 33.18
CA HIS A 490 3.35 -1.59 32.54
C HIS A 490 3.55 -1.52 31.03
N ILE A 491 3.85 -2.66 30.40
CA ILE A 491 3.84 -2.77 28.95
C ILE A 491 2.41 -2.97 28.48
N VAL A 492 2.00 -2.13 27.52
CA VAL A 492 0.72 -2.24 26.80
C VAL A 492 1.05 -2.69 25.39
N LYS A 493 0.65 -3.92 25.05
CA LYS A 493 1.01 -4.62 23.79
C LYS A 493 0.19 -4.12 22.59
N VAL A 494 0.18 -2.80 22.40
CA VAL A 494 -0.47 -2.05 21.32
C VAL A 494 0.55 -1.09 20.73
N SER A 495 0.53 -0.93 19.41
CA SER A 495 1.48 -0.07 18.69
C SER A 495 1.48 1.36 19.24
N TYR A 496 2.66 1.87 19.55
CA TYR A 496 2.88 3.25 19.96
C TYR A 496 2.49 4.21 18.86
N PHE A 497 1.85 5.31 19.24
CA PHE A 497 1.62 6.46 18.38
C PHE A 497 1.46 7.73 19.23
N PRO A 498 1.93 8.91 18.79
CA PRO A 498 1.88 10.14 19.62
C PRO A 498 0.48 10.63 20.01
N LYS A 499 -0.56 10.16 19.31
CA LYS A 499 -1.97 10.49 19.59
C LYS A 499 -2.56 9.74 20.78
N TRP A 500 -1.92 8.66 21.23
CA TRP A 500 -2.30 8.03 22.48
C TRP A 500 -1.97 8.97 23.65
N LYS A 501 -2.98 9.25 24.48
CA LYS A 501 -2.84 10.04 25.71
C LYS A 501 -3.27 9.20 26.90
N VAL A 502 -2.53 9.29 27.99
CA VAL A 502 -2.81 8.57 29.24
C VAL A 502 -3.55 9.48 30.21
N LYS A 503 -4.56 8.92 30.89
CA LYS A 503 -5.17 9.47 32.10
C LYS A 503 -4.91 8.49 33.25
N GLY A 504 -4.54 9.00 34.42
CA GLY A 504 -4.21 8.17 35.59
C GLY A 504 -2.80 7.57 35.58
N GLY A 505 -1.89 8.10 34.75
CA GLY A 505 -0.48 7.68 34.71
C GLY A 505 0.36 8.52 33.76
N LYS A 506 1.68 8.27 33.75
CA LYS A 506 2.66 8.90 32.85
C LYS A 506 2.88 8.05 31.59
N GLY A 507 3.15 8.72 30.47
CA GLY A 507 3.39 8.09 29.16
C GLY A 507 2.38 8.51 28.09
N PRO A 508 2.20 7.73 27.02
CA PRO A 508 2.91 6.48 26.74
C PRO A 508 4.38 6.73 26.36
N TYR A 509 5.27 5.84 26.77
CA TYR A 509 6.65 5.78 26.30
C TYR A 509 6.77 4.73 25.20
N LEU A 510 7.55 5.00 24.16
CA LEU A 510 7.82 4.03 23.09
C LEU A 510 8.73 2.92 23.63
N THR A 511 8.37 1.66 23.43
CA THR A 511 9.22 0.51 23.79
C THR A 511 9.31 -0.51 22.67
N THR A 512 10.32 -1.36 22.70
CA THR A 512 10.39 -2.52 21.79
C THR A 512 9.20 -3.48 21.97
N PRO A 513 8.76 -4.15 20.89
CA PRO A 513 9.20 -3.95 19.50
C PRO A 513 8.66 -2.65 18.89
N SER A 514 7.47 -2.23 19.29
CA SER A 514 6.87 -0.93 18.92
C SER A 514 5.69 -0.60 19.84
N PHE A 515 5.75 -1.06 21.08
CA PHE A 515 4.67 -1.00 22.06
C PHE A 515 4.73 0.27 22.91
N MET A 516 3.77 0.39 23.83
CA MET A 516 3.70 1.48 24.80
C MET A 516 4.09 0.97 26.19
N VAL A 517 4.79 1.81 26.95
CA VAL A 517 4.94 1.66 28.40
C VAL A 517 4.19 2.79 29.10
N ILE A 518 3.43 2.43 30.13
CA ILE A 518 2.70 3.37 30.99
C ILE A 518 3.17 3.21 32.43
N ILE A 519 3.31 4.31 33.15
CA ILE A 519 3.58 4.29 34.60
C ILE A 519 2.31 4.75 35.31
N PRO A 520 1.52 3.84 35.92
CA PRO A 520 0.29 4.20 36.62
C PRO A 520 0.57 5.14 37.79
N GLU A 521 -0.25 6.18 37.92
CA GLU A 521 -0.32 7.06 39.10
C GLU A 521 -1.61 6.81 39.90
N LYS A 522 -2.57 6.12 39.28
CA LYS A 522 -3.85 5.68 39.86
C LYS A 522 -4.08 4.22 39.52
N GLU A 523 -4.98 3.57 40.27
CA GLU A 523 -5.33 2.17 40.02
C GLU A 523 -6.02 1.97 38.67
N PHE A 524 -6.85 2.94 38.25
CA PHE A 524 -7.50 2.94 36.95
C PHE A 524 -6.75 3.84 35.97
N VAL A 525 -6.31 3.25 34.87
CA VAL A 525 -5.54 3.93 33.83
C VAL A 525 -6.27 3.82 32.50
N THR A 526 -6.46 4.96 31.83
CA THR A 526 -7.12 5.03 30.52
C THR A 526 -6.14 5.56 29.47
N LEU A 527 -5.94 4.81 28.39
CA LEU A 527 -5.35 5.33 27.16
C LEU A 527 -6.45 5.75 26.19
N ILE A 528 -6.38 6.98 25.67
CA ILE A 528 -7.36 7.54 24.74
C ILE A 528 -6.65 8.00 23.47
N TRP A 529 -7.19 7.63 22.31
CA TRP A 529 -6.76 8.13 21.02
C TRP A 529 -7.36 9.51 20.74
N LYS A 530 -6.53 10.54 20.52
CA LYS A 530 -6.96 11.92 20.23
C LYS A 530 -6.82 12.35 18.76
#